data_AF-A0A167K361-F1
#
_entry.id   AF-A0A167K361-F1
#
_cell.length_a   1.000
_cell.length_b   1.000
_cell.length_c   1.000
_cell.angle_alpha   90.00
_cell.angle_beta   90.00
_cell.angle_gamma   90.00
#
_symmetry.space_group_name_H-M   'P 1'
#
loop_
_entity.id
_entity.type
_entity.pdbx_description
1 polymer ?
#
loop_
_entity_poly.entity_id
_entity_poly.type
_entity_poly.pdbx_seq_one_letter_code
_entity_poly.pdbx_strand_id
1 'polypeptide(L)'
;KSRAFYRIQATRMMTGAGNILKKHAAEQAKRSTSLHEVQLEEPEDFISKVYFDPCSYQCLENCGAVLLTVVRKGGDVSKTVYVDYKTEDGSANAGADYEFTEGTIVLKSG
;
A
#
# COMPACT_ATOMS: atom_id res chain seq x y z
N LYS A 1 -13.51 47.97 -25.64
CA LYS A 1 -13.67 47.40 -24.27
C LYS A 1 -13.49 48.52 -23.25
N SER A 2 -14.38 48.69 -22.27
CA SER A 2 -14.41 49.86 -21.37
C SER A 2 -13.40 49.76 -20.21
N ARG A 3 -13.04 50.88 -19.56
CA ARG A 3 -12.18 50.88 -18.34
C ARG A 3 -12.77 50.04 -17.21
N ALA A 4 -14.10 50.02 -17.10
CA ALA A 4 -14.80 49.17 -16.14
C ALA A 4 -14.57 47.68 -16.41
N PHE A 5 -14.56 47.27 -17.68
CA PHE A 5 -14.29 45.88 -18.09
C PHE A 5 -12.94 45.37 -17.57
N TYR A 6 -11.87 46.16 -17.73
CA TYR A 6 -10.53 45.78 -17.25
C TYR A 6 -10.42 45.76 -15.73
N ARG A 7 -11.06 46.71 -15.03
CA ARG A 7 -11.06 46.75 -13.56
C ARG A 7 -11.75 45.53 -12.96
N ILE A 8 -12.91 45.16 -13.50
CA ILE A 8 -13.67 43.96 -13.08
C ILE A 8 -12.86 42.69 -13.35
N GLN A 9 -12.19 42.61 -14.50
CA GLN A 9 -11.42 41.42 -14.83
C GLN A 9 -10.17 41.26 -13.94
N ALA A 10 -9.49 42.36 -13.63
CA ALA A 10 -8.31 42.37 -12.77
C ALA A 10 -8.65 42.00 -11.31
N THR A 11 -9.71 42.58 -10.74
CA THR A 11 -10.13 42.23 -9.37
C THR A 11 -10.63 40.79 -9.29
N ARG A 12 -11.36 40.31 -10.29
CA ARG A 12 -11.82 38.91 -10.38
C ARG A 12 -10.66 37.91 -10.38
N MET A 13 -9.54 38.24 -11.02
CA MET A 13 -8.34 37.39 -11.00
C MET A 13 -7.58 37.47 -9.66
N MET A 14 -7.55 38.64 -9.01
CA MET A 14 -6.88 38.82 -7.72
C MET A 14 -7.61 38.19 -6.53
N THR A 15 -8.96 38.17 -6.52
CA THR A 15 -9.75 37.62 -5.40
C THR A 15 -10.07 36.13 -5.53
N GLY A 16 -9.30 35.38 -6.32
CA GLY A 16 -9.33 33.92 -6.34
C GLY A 16 -10.47 33.28 -7.15
N ALA A 17 -11.16 34.01 -8.03
CA ALA A 17 -12.20 33.45 -8.90
C ALA A 17 -11.65 32.69 -10.13
N GLY A 18 -10.53 32.00 -9.95
CA GLY A 18 -9.98 31.03 -10.91
C GLY A 18 -10.32 29.61 -10.50
N ASN A 19 -10.30 28.67 -11.46
CA ASN A 19 -10.58 27.24 -11.20
C ASN A 19 -9.42 26.57 -10.42
N ILE A 20 -9.25 26.93 -9.15
CA ILE A 20 -8.28 26.35 -8.23
C ILE A 20 -8.52 24.83 -8.13
N LEU A 21 -9.80 24.41 -8.16
CA LEU A 21 -10.22 23.01 -8.24
C LEU A 21 -9.65 22.28 -9.48
N LYS A 22 -9.69 22.88 -10.67
CA LYS A 22 -9.11 22.26 -11.88
C LYS A 22 -7.58 22.21 -11.82
N LYS A 23 -6.94 23.20 -11.18
CA LYS A 23 -5.49 23.26 -11.05
C LYS A 23 -4.97 22.19 -10.08
N HIS A 24 -5.63 22.01 -8.93
CA HIS A 24 -5.30 20.93 -7.99
C HIS A 24 -5.64 19.56 -8.56
N ALA A 25 -6.78 19.39 -9.24
CA ALA A 25 -7.11 18.14 -9.91
C ALA A 25 -6.08 17.78 -11.00
N ALA A 26 -5.62 18.77 -11.79
CA ALA A 26 -4.59 18.56 -12.80
C ALA A 26 -3.20 18.30 -12.18
N GLU A 27 -2.86 18.91 -11.05
CA GLU A 27 -1.61 18.62 -10.33
C GLU A 27 -1.64 17.22 -9.69
N GLN A 28 -2.77 16.83 -9.10
CA GLN A 28 -2.97 15.51 -8.52
C GLN A 28 -2.96 14.42 -9.60
N ALA A 29 -3.55 14.70 -10.79
CA ALA A 29 -3.47 13.83 -11.95
C ALA A 29 -2.04 13.70 -12.50
N LYS A 30 -1.23 14.78 -12.47
CA LYS A 30 0.18 14.74 -12.88
C LYS A 30 1.06 13.99 -11.87
N ARG A 31 0.78 14.12 -10.57
CA ARG A 31 1.44 13.37 -9.50
C ARG A 31 1.11 11.89 -9.54
N SER A 32 -0.15 11.53 -9.81
CA SER A 32 -0.54 10.13 -9.96
C SER A 32 0.03 9.49 -11.23
N THR A 33 0.25 10.24 -12.32
CA THR A 33 0.99 9.74 -13.49
C THR A 33 2.50 9.65 -13.27
N SER A 34 3.06 10.46 -12.37
CA SER A 34 4.51 10.44 -12.03
C SER A 34 4.87 9.35 -11.02
N LEU A 35 3.90 8.75 -10.34
CA LEU A 35 4.07 7.61 -9.42
C LEU A 35 3.82 6.26 -10.08
N HIS A 36 3.46 6.22 -11.37
CA HIS A 36 3.70 5.04 -12.19
C HIS A 36 5.20 5.00 -12.52
N GLU A 37 6.00 4.70 -11.50
CA GLU A 37 7.32 4.14 -11.68
C GLU A 37 7.19 2.99 -12.67
N VAL A 38 8.11 2.95 -13.63
CA VAL A 38 8.19 1.95 -14.67
C VAL A 38 8.18 0.57 -14.01
N GLN A 39 7.00 -0.05 -13.95
CA GLN A 39 6.86 -1.43 -13.57
C GLN A 39 7.40 -2.23 -14.76
N LEU A 40 8.71 -2.43 -14.76
CA LEU A 40 9.34 -3.43 -15.60
C LEU A 40 8.61 -4.74 -15.26
N GLU A 41 7.78 -5.23 -16.18
CA GLU A 41 7.25 -6.59 -16.14
C GLU A 41 8.45 -7.55 -16.34
N GLU A 42 9.28 -7.64 -15.31
CA GLU A 42 10.13 -8.81 -15.12
C GLU A 42 9.17 -10.00 -15.07
N PRO A 43 9.33 -11.01 -15.94
CA PRO A 43 8.43 -12.15 -15.95
C PRO A 43 8.30 -12.72 -14.54
N GLU A 44 7.07 -12.69 -13.96
CA GLU A 44 6.80 -13.11 -12.58
C GLU A 44 7.27 -14.54 -12.28
N ASP A 45 7.58 -15.31 -13.32
CA ASP A 45 7.98 -16.70 -13.31
C ASP A 45 9.41 -16.94 -12.76
N PHE A 46 10.26 -15.92 -12.65
CA PHE A 46 11.64 -16.11 -12.14
C PHE A 46 11.85 -15.75 -10.67
N ILE A 47 10.90 -15.03 -10.06
CA ILE A 47 11.03 -14.55 -8.67
C ILE A 47 9.93 -15.17 -7.81
N SER A 48 10.31 -15.89 -6.75
CA SER A 48 9.37 -16.31 -5.73
C SER A 48 9.08 -15.16 -4.76
N LYS A 49 7.85 -14.68 -4.79
CA LYS A 49 7.31 -13.69 -3.85
C LYS A 49 6.65 -14.44 -2.69
N VAL A 50 6.91 -14.02 -1.46
CA VAL A 50 6.28 -14.54 -0.24
C VAL A 50 5.60 -13.39 0.48
N TYR A 51 4.33 -13.53 0.81
CA TYR A 51 3.54 -12.48 1.44
C TYR A 51 2.35 -13.05 2.23
N PHE A 52 1.75 -12.23 3.09
CA PHE A 52 0.50 -12.56 3.78
C PHE A 52 -0.72 -12.31 2.88
N ASP A 53 -1.69 -13.21 2.91
CA ASP A 53 -2.95 -13.06 2.17
C ASP A 53 -4.17 -13.44 3.04
N PRO A 54 -4.97 -12.46 3.53
CA PRO A 54 -4.89 -11.02 3.26
C PRO A 54 -3.67 -10.34 3.91
N CYS A 55 -3.41 -9.09 3.53
CA CYS A 55 -2.34 -8.26 4.13
C CYS A 55 -2.71 -7.65 5.49
N SER A 56 -3.96 -7.79 5.93
CA SER A 56 -4.45 -7.34 7.23
C SER A 56 -5.42 -8.35 7.83
N TYR A 57 -5.28 -8.57 9.13
CA TYR A 57 -6.11 -9.49 9.90
C TYR A 57 -6.77 -8.75 11.05
N GLN A 58 -7.98 -9.17 11.39
CA GLN A 58 -8.73 -8.65 12.53
C GLN A 58 -9.31 -9.82 13.30
N CYS A 59 -9.26 -9.73 14.62
CA CYS A 59 -9.82 -10.71 15.52
C CYS A 59 -10.37 -10.01 16.76
N LEU A 60 -11.29 -10.67 17.44
CA LEU A 60 -11.70 -10.26 18.79
C LEU A 60 -10.72 -10.84 19.82
N GLU A 61 -10.57 -10.18 20.95
CA GLU A 61 -9.68 -10.62 22.05
C GLU A 61 -10.00 -12.05 22.52
N ASN A 62 -11.27 -12.47 22.43
CA ASN A 62 -11.72 -13.79 22.85
C ASN A 62 -11.60 -14.88 21.76
N CYS A 63 -10.96 -14.61 20.62
CA CYS A 63 -10.82 -15.61 19.54
C CYS A 63 -9.88 -16.77 19.88
N GLY A 64 -9.06 -16.62 20.92
CA GLY A 64 -8.04 -17.59 21.33
C GLY A 64 -6.80 -17.54 20.44
N ALA A 65 -6.94 -17.78 19.13
CA ALA A 65 -5.84 -17.74 18.17
C ALA A 65 -6.25 -17.16 16.82
N VAL A 66 -5.31 -16.45 16.18
CA VAL A 66 -5.46 -15.91 14.84
C VAL A 66 -4.67 -16.76 13.85
N LEU A 67 -5.33 -17.24 12.79
CA LEU A 67 -4.64 -17.91 11.69
C LEU A 67 -4.22 -16.89 10.64
N LEU A 68 -2.91 -16.80 10.40
CA LEU A 68 -2.30 -15.97 9.37
C LEU A 68 -1.86 -16.85 8.20
N THR A 69 -2.27 -16.51 6.99
CA THR A 69 -1.92 -17.28 5.79
C THR A 69 -0.73 -16.64 5.09
N VAL A 70 0.30 -17.44 4.83
CA VAL A 70 1.46 -17.08 4.01
C VAL A 70 1.34 -17.74 2.64
N VAL A 71 1.44 -16.93 1.59
CA VAL A 71 1.34 -17.36 0.19
C VAL A 71 2.69 -17.18 -0.48
N ARG A 72 3.08 -18.18 -1.28
CA ARG A 72 4.18 -18.08 -2.24
C ARG A 72 3.60 -17.98 -3.65
N LYS A 73 4.04 -16.98 -4.42
CA LYS A 73 3.65 -16.78 -5.82
C LYS A 73 4.88 -16.57 -6.71
N GLY A 74 4.87 -17.17 -7.90
CA GLY A 74 5.96 -17.05 -8.88
C GLY A 74 7.22 -17.83 -8.49
N GLY A 75 8.20 -17.79 -9.38
CA GLY A 75 9.44 -18.56 -9.27
C GLY A 75 9.22 -20.08 -9.37
N ASP A 76 10.27 -20.83 -9.05
CA ASP A 76 10.31 -22.29 -9.22
C ASP A 76 9.69 -23.04 -8.02
N VAL A 77 8.41 -23.41 -8.14
CA VAL A 77 7.64 -24.14 -7.11
C VAL A 77 8.22 -25.51 -6.73
N SER A 78 9.14 -26.07 -7.53
CA SER A 78 9.83 -27.32 -7.19
C SER A 78 10.87 -27.16 -6.06
N LYS A 79 11.26 -25.93 -5.73
CA LYS A 79 12.19 -25.64 -4.65
C LYS A 79 11.48 -25.49 -3.31
N THR A 80 12.10 -25.97 -2.25
CA THR A 80 11.66 -25.68 -0.88
C THR A 80 12.10 -24.28 -0.46
N VAL A 81 11.20 -23.51 0.17
CA VAL A 81 11.46 -22.17 0.69
C VAL A 81 11.27 -22.17 2.21
N TYR A 82 12.20 -21.53 2.91
CA TYR A 82 12.16 -21.31 4.36
C TYR A 82 11.83 -19.84 4.61
N VAL A 83 10.83 -19.58 5.45
CA VAL A 83 10.32 -18.23 5.71
C VAL A 83 10.31 -18.02 7.22
N ASP A 84 11.24 -17.22 7.71
CA ASP A 84 11.25 -16.84 9.11
C ASP A 84 10.15 -15.81 9.39
N TYR A 85 9.46 -15.97 10.52
CA TYR A 85 8.44 -15.04 10.98
C TYR A 85 8.63 -14.78 12.47
N LYS A 86 8.23 -13.58 12.89
CA LYS A 86 8.14 -13.16 14.29
C LYS A 86 7.00 -12.18 14.45
N THR A 87 6.35 -12.19 15.60
CA THR A 87 5.45 -11.12 16.03
C THR A 87 6.24 -9.93 16.56
N GLU A 88 5.72 -8.72 16.38
CA GLU A 88 6.33 -7.48 16.87
C GLU A 88 5.25 -6.57 17.46
N ASP A 89 5.61 -5.83 18.51
CA ASP A 89 4.70 -4.93 19.20
C ASP A 89 4.27 -3.77 18.31
N GLY A 90 2.99 -3.44 18.41
CA GLY A 90 2.41 -2.23 17.82
C GLY A 90 1.81 -1.37 18.91
N SER A 91 0.49 -1.13 18.84
CA SER A 91 -0.26 -0.62 20.00
C SER A 91 -0.56 -1.72 21.03
N ALA A 92 -0.57 -2.98 20.59
CA ALA A 92 -0.70 -4.18 21.42
C ALA A 92 0.70 -4.70 21.79
N ASN A 93 0.86 -5.22 23.00
CA ASN A 93 2.13 -5.66 23.57
C ASN A 93 2.13 -7.18 23.84
N ALA A 94 3.26 -7.83 23.56
CA ALA A 94 3.47 -9.22 23.88
C ALA A 94 3.37 -9.49 25.39
N GLY A 95 2.72 -10.60 25.76
CA GLY A 95 2.47 -11.02 27.15
C GLY A 95 1.27 -10.33 27.82
N ALA A 96 0.77 -9.22 27.27
CA ALA A 96 -0.43 -8.55 27.75
C ALA A 96 -1.62 -8.78 26.81
N ASP A 97 -1.42 -8.51 25.51
CA ASP A 97 -2.49 -8.52 24.51
C ASP A 97 -2.40 -9.74 23.57
N TYR A 98 -1.19 -10.26 23.36
CA TYR A 98 -0.93 -11.44 22.54
C TYR A 98 0.32 -12.19 23.02
N GLU A 99 0.52 -13.44 22.61
CA GLU A 99 1.72 -14.20 22.94
C GLU A 99 2.81 -14.01 21.87
N PHE A 100 4.03 -13.66 22.29
CA PHE A 100 5.16 -13.56 21.37
C PHE A 100 5.39 -14.92 20.68
N THR A 101 5.41 -14.91 19.35
CA THR A 101 5.60 -16.12 18.55
C THR A 101 6.59 -15.86 17.43
N GLU A 102 7.56 -16.74 17.27
CA GLU A 102 8.50 -16.75 16.15
C GLU A 102 8.77 -18.17 15.65
N GLY A 103 9.29 -18.29 14.44
CA GLY A 103 9.66 -19.59 13.88
C GLY A 103 9.97 -19.51 12.39
N THR A 104 10.08 -20.69 11.76
CA THR A 104 10.35 -20.83 10.33
C THR A 104 9.25 -21.67 9.68
N ILE A 105 8.55 -21.11 8.71
CA ILE A 105 7.61 -21.84 7.85
C ILE A 105 8.40 -22.52 6.73
N VAL A 106 8.19 -23.83 6.56
CA VAL A 106 8.79 -24.61 5.48
C VAL A 106 7.76 -24.84 4.38
N LEU A 107 7.89 -24.10 3.29
CA LEU A 107 7.10 -24.29 2.07
C LEU A 107 7.82 -25.33 1.20
N LYS A 108 7.39 -26.58 1.30
CA LYS A 108 7.94 -27.69 0.51
C LYS A 108 7.66 -27.50 -0.98
N SER A 109 8.38 -28.27 -1.80
CA SER A 109 8.08 -28.41 -3.22
C SER A 109 6.62 -28.84 -3.39
N GLY A 110 5.88 -28.11 -4.23
CA GLY A 110 4.49 -28.40 -4.59
C GLY A 110 4.37 -29.36 -5.75
#